data_AF-A0A7V5T7K9-F1
#
_entry.id   AF-A0A7V5T7K9-F1
#
_cell.length_a   1.000
_cell.length_b   1.000
_cell.length_c   1.000
_cell.angle_alpha   90.00
_cell.angle_beta   90.00
_cell.angle_gamma   90.00
#
_symmetry.space_group_name_H-M   'P 1'
#
loop_
_entity.id
_entity.type
_entity.pdbx_description
1 polymer ?
#
loop_
_entity_poly.entity_id
_entity_poly.type
_entity_poly.pdbx_seq_one_letter_code
_entity_poly.pdbx_strand_id
1 'polypeptide(L)' 'MVTLTRSCSLCHRELTIPLPERNPSEDLQLLSHAAIACADCVQRLGQHPEDRYVVLLGAYYRKVGTVHVKIAPVGAFHG' A
#
# COMPACT_ATOMS: atom_id res chain seq x y z
N MET A 1 4.31 12.87 15.59
CA MET A 1 4.34 11.72 14.67
C MET A 1 3.10 10.86 14.91
N VAL A 2 2.16 10.85 13.97
CA VAL A 2 0.94 10.02 14.06
C VAL A 2 1.25 8.66 13.44
N THR A 3 0.75 7.59 14.06
CA THR A 3 0.87 6.23 13.52
C THR A 3 -0.52 5.66 13.28
N LEU A 4 -0.62 4.81 12.25
CA LEU A 4 -1.83 4.07 11.94
C LEU A 4 -1.51 2.57 11.95
N THR A 5 -2.33 1.78 12.64
CA THR A 5 -2.23 0.32 12.60
C THR A 5 -3.17 -0.24 11.55
N ARG A 6 -2.63 -1.06 10.65
CA ARG A 6 -3.40 -1.74 9.59
C ARG A 6 -2.85 -3.14 9.39
N SER A 7 -3.71 -4.07 8.98
CA SER A 7 -3.28 -5.42 8.63
C SER A 7 -2.95 -5.52 7.14
N CYS A 8 -1.87 -6.24 6.81
CA CYS A 8 -1.59 -6.64 5.44
C CYS A 8 -2.74 -7.48 4.89
N SER A 9 -3.25 -7.14 3.71
CA SER A 9 -4.38 -7.85 3.08
C SER A 9 -4.01 -9.23 2.55
N LEU A 10 -2.71 -9.55 2.49
CA LEU A 10 -2.18 -10.79 1.92
C LEU A 10 -1.75 -11.79 2.99
N CYS A 11 -1.14 -11.32 4.08
CA CYS A 11 -0.64 -12.18 5.16
C CYS A 11 -1.27 -11.90 6.53
N HIS A 12 -2.20 -10.95 6.61
CA HIS A 12 -2.92 -10.55 7.82
C HIS A 12 -2.05 -10.06 9.00
N ARG A 13 -0.75 -9.91 8.80
CA ARG A 13 0.18 -9.32 9.78
C ARG A 13 -0.20 -7.87 10.06
N GLU A 14 -0.27 -7.49 11.33
CA GLU A 14 -0.42 -6.09 11.73
C GLU A 14 0.85 -5.30 11.43
N LEU A 15 0.66 -4.07 10.94
CA LEU A 15 1.71 -3.14 10.55
C LEU A 15 1.44 -1.79 11.20
N THR A 16 2.47 -1.25 11.83
CA THR A 16 2.45 0.13 12.34
C THR A 16 3.04 1.04 11.28
N ILE A 17 2.21 1.90 10.70
CA ILE A 17 2.56 2.76 9.58
C ILE A 17 2.78 4.19 10.11
N PRO A 18 4.00 4.73 10.01
CA PRO A 18 4.24 6.12 10.34
C PRO A 18 3.67 7.02 9.24
N LEU A 19 2.81 7.97 9.61
CA LEU A 19 2.23 8.91 8.67
C LEU A 19 3.20 10.08 8.44
N PRO A 20 3.49 10.44 7.16
CA PRO A 20 4.30 11.62 6.88
C PRO A 20 3.56 12.90 7.29
N GLU A 21 4.28 13.87 7.85
CA GLU A 21 3.71 15.17 8.28
C GLU A 21 3.34 16.08 7.08
N ARG A 22 3.88 15.80 5.88
CA ARG A 22 3.55 16.50 4.64
C ARG A 22 2.53 15.68 3.84
N ASN A 23 1.38 16.29 3.50
CA ASN A 23 0.19 15.69 2.83
C ASN A 23 -0.59 14.64 3.64
N PRO A 24 -1.04 14.96 4.86
CA PRO A 24 -1.77 13.99 5.69
C PRO A 24 -3.09 13.57 5.06
N SER A 25 -3.84 14.44 4.37
CA SER A 25 -5.24 14.15 4.04
C SER A 25 -5.42 13.03 2.98
N GLU A 26 -4.72 13.09 1.85
CA GLU A 26 -4.88 12.11 0.76
C GLU A 26 -4.29 10.74 1.13
N ASP A 27 -3.07 10.72 1.66
CA ASP A 27 -2.40 9.48 2.07
C ASP A 27 -3.13 8.80 3.23
N LEU A 28 -3.64 9.57 4.21
CA LEU A 28 -4.44 9.02 5.31
C LEU A 28 -5.77 8.45 4.79
N GLN A 29 -6.41 9.11 3.83
CA GLN A 29 -7.67 8.63 3.25
C GLN A 29 -7.47 7.29 2.52
N LEU A 30 -6.39 7.17 1.74
CA LEU A 30 -5.98 5.94 1.08
C LEU A 30 -5.67 4.84 2.11
N LEU A 31 -4.83 5.14 3.09
CA LEU A 31 -4.41 4.18 4.12
C LEU A 31 -5.57 3.68 4.99
N SER A 32 -6.59 4.50 5.23
CA SER A 32 -7.71 4.15 6.11
C SER A 32 -8.65 3.11 5.49
N HIS A 33 -8.85 3.17 4.17
CA HIS A 33 -9.89 2.37 3.50
C HIS A 33 -9.32 1.30 2.56
N ALA A 34 -8.23 1.59 1.86
CA ALA A 34 -7.75 0.71 0.81
C ALA A 34 -6.96 -0.49 1.35
N ALA A 35 -7.04 -1.61 0.63
CA ALA A 35 -6.24 -2.78 0.90
C ALA A 35 -4.74 -2.43 0.86
N ILE A 36 -3.99 -2.86 1.87
CA ILE A 36 -2.54 -2.65 1.93
C ILE A 36 -1.77 -3.96 1.81
N ALA A 37 -0.53 -3.90 1.32
CA ALA A 37 0.43 -5.00 1.29
C ALA A 37 1.73 -4.58 1.99
N CYS A 38 2.32 -5.48 2.79
CA CYS A 38 3.63 -5.25 3.39
C CYS A 38 4.77 -5.54 2.39
N ALA A 39 5.93 -4.94 2.65
CA ALA A 39 7.16 -5.16 1.89
C ALA A 39 7.49 -6.65 1.69
N ASP A 40 7.35 -7.48 2.74
CA ASP A 40 7.60 -8.93 2.64
C ASP A 40 6.70 -9.61 1.60
N CYS A 41 5.41 -9.23 1.54
CA CYS A 41 4.49 -9.80 0.57
C CYS A 41 4.77 -9.30 -0.85
N VAL A 42 5.14 -8.02 -0.99
CA VAL A 42 5.55 -7.44 -2.27
C VAL A 42 6.76 -8.21 -2.82
N GLN A 43 7.78 -8.44 -1.99
CA GLN A 43 8.96 -9.22 -2.37
C GLN A 43 8.63 -10.68 -2.71
N ARG A 44 7.80 -11.34 -1.89
CA ARG A 44 7.39 -12.74 -2.14
C ARG A 44 6.60 -12.91 -3.44
N LEU A 45 5.90 -11.87 -3.88
CA LEU A 45 5.18 -11.84 -5.16
C LEU A 45 6.07 -11.39 -6.34
N GLY A 46 7.39 -11.28 -6.13
CA GLY A 46 8.36 -10.99 -7.18
C GLY A 46 8.49 -9.52 -7.55
N GLN A 47 7.95 -8.60 -6.75
CA GLN A 47 8.05 -7.16 -6.95
C GLN A 47 9.12 -6.55 -6.01
N HIS A 48 9.73 -5.43 -6.38
CA HIS A 48 10.67 -4.77 -5.47
C HIS A 48 9.92 -3.88 -4.46
N PRO A 49 10.11 -4.09 -3.13
CA PRO A 49 9.44 -3.28 -2.11
C PRO A 49 9.79 -1.78 -2.16
N GLU A 50 10.90 -1.44 -2.80
CA GLU A 50 11.33 -0.05 -2.95
C GLU A 50 10.68 0.65 -4.14
N ASP A 51 10.03 -0.09 -5.04
CA ASP A 51 9.33 0.48 -6.18
C ASP A 51 8.16 1.34 -5.72
N ARG A 52 8.06 2.54 -6.31
CA ARG A 52 6.97 3.49 -6.02
C ARG A 52 5.59 2.92 -6.41
N TYR A 53 5.54 2.10 -7.46
CA TYR A 53 4.33 1.44 -7.92
C TYR A 53 4.64 -0.02 -8.23
N VAL A 54 3.75 -0.92 -7.83
CA VAL A 54 3.86 -2.36 -8.09
C VAL A 54 2.51 -2.91 -8.53
N VAL A 55 2.52 -4.04 -9.23
CA VAL A 55 1.31 -4.79 -9.58
C VAL A 55 1.28 -6.08 -8.78
N LEU A 56 0.24 -6.25 -7.96
CA LEU A 56 0.04 -7.43 -7.13
C LEU A 56 -1.35 -7.99 -7.42
N LEU A 57 -1.43 -9.28 -7.79
CA LEU A 57 -2.69 -10.01 -7.97
C LEU A 57 -3.71 -9.26 -8.86
N GLY A 58 -3.23 -8.67 -9.96
CA GLY A 58 -4.10 -7.94 -10.90
C GLY A 58 -4.57 -6.57 -10.41
N ALA A 59 -3.88 -5.95 -9.45
CA ALA A 59 -4.15 -4.58 -9.02
C ALA A 59 -2.87 -3.75 -8.88
N TYR A 60 -2.98 -2.45 -9.15
CA TYR A 60 -1.93 -1.46 -8.93
C TYR A 60 -1.89 -1.05 -7.46
N TYR A 61 -0.68 -1.02 -6.91
CA TYR A 61 -0.41 -0.51 -5.57
C TYR A 61 0.63 0.61 -5.63
N ARG A 62 0.45 1.65 -4.81
CA ARG A 62 1.40 2.76 -4.60
C ARG A 62 2.11 2.60 -3.27
N LYS A 63 3.43 2.79 -3.24
CA LYS A 63 4.20 2.85 -1.99
C LYS A 63 3.83 4.13 -1.22
N VAL A 64 3.39 3.96 0.02
CA VAL A 64 3.08 5.04 0.98
C VAL A 64 3.79 4.69 2.28
N GLY A 65 4.85 5.44 2.60
CA GLY A 65 5.74 5.11 3.71
C GLY A 65 6.37 3.72 3.52
N THR A 66 6.04 2.81 4.43
CA THR A 66 6.59 1.44 4.50
C THR A 66 5.67 0.36 3.93
N VAL A 67 4.52 0.75 3.35
CA VAL A 67 3.52 -0.17 2.81
C VAL A 67 3.13 0.19 1.38
N HIS A 68 2.48 -0.75 0.70
CA HIS A 68 1.91 -0.54 -0.62
C HIS A 68 0.39 -0.53 -0.51
N VAL A 69 -0.25 0.52 -0.99
CA VAL A 69 -1.70 0.75 -0.89
C VAL A 69 -2.33 0.52 -2.26
N LYS A 70 -3.39 -0.29 -2.34
CA LYS A 70 -4.12 -0.54 -3.59
C LYS A 70 -4.75 0.76 -4.07
N ILE A 71 -4.48 1.15 -5.32
CA ILE A 71 -5.03 2.36 -5.93
C ILE A 71 -6.04 2.07 -7.04
N ALA A 72 -5.90 0.96 -7.76
CA ALA A 72 -6.82 0.58 -8.84
C ALA A 72 -6.65 -0.91 -9.22
N PRO A 73 -7.67 -1.58 -9.79
CA PRO A 73 -7.46 -2.84 -10.51
C PRO A 73 -6.69 -2.61 -11.82
N VAL A 74 -5.96 -3.63 -12.28
CA VAL A 74 -5.36 -3.63 -13.63
C VAL A 74 -6.50 -3.58 -14.65
N GLY A 75 -6.36 -2.71 -15.65
CA GLY A 75 -7.41 -2.46 -16.64
C GLY A 75 -8.46 -1.40 -16.23
N ALA A 76 -8.34 -0.76 -15.07
CA ALA A 76 -9.17 0.39 -14.72
C ALA A 76 -8.95 1.63 -15.62
N PHE A 77 -7.80 1.71 -16.28
CA PHE A 77 -7.41 2.81 -17.16
C PHE A 77 -7.63 2.47 -18.63
N HIS A 78 -8.80 1.94 -18.97
CA HIS A 78 -9.25 1.79 -20.36
C HIS A 78 -10.39 2.78 -20.63
N GLY A 79 -10.06 3.89 -21.31
CA GLY A 79 -11.02 4.78 -21.97
C GLY A 79 -11.61 5.87 -21.11
#